data_AF-A0A538FDH3-F1
#
_entry.id   AF-A0A538FDH3-F1
#
_cell.length_a   1.000
_cell.length_b   1.000
_cell.length_c   1.000
_cell.angle_alpha   90.00
_cell.angle_beta   90.00
_cell.angle_gamma   90.00
#
_symmetry.space_group_name_H-M   'P 1'
#
loop_
_entity.id
_entity.type
_entity.pdbx_description
1 polymer ?
#
loop_
_entity_poly.entity_id
_entity_poly.type
_entity_poly.pdbx_seq_one_letter_code
_entity_poly.pdbx_strand_id
1 'polypeptide(L)'
;MQPRTLPARGANLRRTRSSRKHGRSSKRRELSHTFGAAKLYWPRQVNLRRIVAALEGKTAIVTGASSGIGAATAVALAREGARVAGGARRIEQLKTEITLELDVTDAESCERFVDTAIDELGGLDILVNNAGLGLGRDPFWESSEQDEETVLETDVHGLIRMTRLCLPHIRDGGHIVNMGSIA
;
A
#
# COMPACT_ATOMS: atom_id res chain seq x y z
N MET A 1 -20.91 -44.27 -17.25
CA MET A 1 -21.61 -43.87 -18.50
C MET A 1 -20.86 -42.69 -19.10
N GLN A 2 -20.56 -42.72 -20.41
CA GLN A 2 -20.00 -41.58 -21.14
C GLN A 2 -21.12 -40.88 -21.94
N PRO A 3 -21.13 -39.55 -22.08
CA PRO A 3 -21.94 -38.87 -23.09
C PRO A 3 -21.29 -38.95 -24.47
N ARG A 4 -22.11 -39.16 -25.52
CA ARG A 4 -21.69 -39.32 -26.92
C ARG A 4 -21.49 -37.96 -27.61
N THR A 5 -20.52 -37.89 -28.53
CA THR A 5 -20.37 -36.84 -29.54
C THR A 5 -20.97 -37.26 -30.89
N LEU A 6 -21.10 -36.31 -31.84
CA LEU A 6 -21.04 -36.37 -33.33
C LEU A 6 -22.00 -35.31 -33.98
N PRO A 7 -21.89 -34.89 -35.26
CA PRO A 7 -20.89 -33.89 -35.70
C PRO A 7 -21.38 -32.92 -36.83
N ALA A 8 -20.41 -32.25 -37.51
CA ALA A 8 -20.45 -31.78 -38.92
C ALA A 8 -21.11 -30.41 -39.24
N ARG A 9 -20.75 -29.65 -40.31
CA ARG A 9 -19.59 -29.61 -41.25
C ARG A 9 -19.63 -28.30 -42.08
N GLY A 10 -18.49 -27.88 -42.65
CA GLY A 10 -18.36 -26.86 -43.73
C GLY A 10 -17.12 -25.97 -43.52
N ALA A 11 -16.00 -26.05 -44.27
CA ALA A 11 -15.77 -25.97 -45.73
C ALA A 11 -16.16 -24.56 -46.28
N ASN A 12 -15.31 -23.81 -47.03
CA ASN A 12 -14.33 -24.27 -48.02
C ASN A 12 -13.33 -23.17 -48.51
N LEU A 13 -12.17 -23.60 -49.07
CA LEU A 13 -11.37 -23.00 -50.18
C LEU A 13 -10.65 -21.62 -49.99
N ARG A 14 -9.32 -21.49 -50.17
CA ARG A 14 -8.46 -21.44 -51.42
C ARG A 14 -8.69 -20.16 -52.28
N ARG A 15 -7.72 -19.49 -52.93
CA ARG A 15 -6.27 -19.74 -53.20
C ARG A 15 -5.55 -18.48 -53.81
N THR A 16 -4.24 -18.34 -53.55
CA THR A 16 -3.13 -17.84 -54.44
C THR A 16 -3.15 -16.50 -55.24
N ARG A 17 -2.13 -15.68 -54.93
CA ARG A 17 -1.09 -15.04 -55.82
C ARG A 17 -1.46 -14.56 -57.24
N SER A 18 -1.23 -13.25 -57.43
CA SER A 18 -0.55 -12.62 -58.58
C SER A 18 0.20 -11.36 -58.06
N SER A 19 1.08 -10.63 -58.76
CA SER A 19 1.54 -10.72 -60.15
C SER A 19 3.08 -10.49 -60.26
N ARG A 20 3.55 -9.63 -61.18
CA ARG A 20 4.96 -9.38 -61.57
C ARG A 20 5.11 -8.04 -62.35
N LYS A 21 6.09 -7.23 -61.90
CA LYS A 21 7.25 -6.66 -62.63
C LYS A 21 7.08 -5.85 -63.94
N HIS A 22 7.64 -4.62 -63.93
CA HIS A 22 8.60 -3.98 -64.88
C HIS A 22 9.49 -3.08 -63.95
N GLY A 23 10.82 -2.88 -64.05
CA GLY A 23 11.72 -2.61 -65.19
C GLY A 23 11.84 -1.07 -65.38
N ARG A 24 13.00 -0.39 -65.39
CA ARG A 24 14.44 -0.77 -65.34
C ARG A 24 15.31 0.52 -65.21
N SER A 25 16.50 0.47 -64.59
CA SER A 25 17.57 1.53 -64.62
C SER A 25 17.28 2.83 -63.83
N SER A 26 18.24 3.57 -63.26
CA SER A 26 19.71 3.57 -63.43
C SER A 26 20.50 3.72 -62.12
N LYS A 27 21.79 3.36 -62.13
CA LYS A 27 22.76 3.64 -61.06
C LYS A 27 23.69 4.79 -61.46
N ARG A 28 23.92 5.75 -60.55
CA ARG A 28 25.19 6.47 -60.28
C ARG A 28 24.95 7.37 -59.05
N ARG A 29 25.52 6.97 -57.90
CA ARG A 29 26.80 7.45 -57.34
C ARG A 29 26.67 8.82 -56.67
N GLU A 30 26.74 8.76 -55.34
CA GLU A 30 27.40 9.70 -54.41
C GLU A 30 27.30 11.20 -54.69
N LEU A 31 26.81 11.95 -53.70
CA LEU A 31 27.70 12.79 -52.89
C LEU A 31 27.08 13.09 -51.51
N SER A 32 27.96 13.36 -50.55
CA SER A 32 27.69 13.67 -49.15
C SER A 32 26.71 14.84 -48.94
N HIS A 33 25.84 14.74 -47.93
CA HIS A 33 25.70 15.73 -46.85
C HIS A 33 24.74 15.17 -45.78
N THR A 34 25.29 14.66 -44.67
CA THR A 34 24.51 14.24 -43.52
C THR A 34 23.94 15.45 -42.79
N PHE A 35 22.66 15.75 -43.01
CA PHE A 35 21.91 16.58 -42.07
C PHE A 35 21.81 15.83 -40.73
N GLY A 36 22.46 16.39 -39.70
CA GLY A 36 22.40 15.84 -38.35
C GLY A 36 20.97 15.85 -37.85
N ALA A 37 20.43 14.67 -37.51
CA ALA A 37 19.13 14.58 -36.88
C ALA A 37 19.17 15.31 -35.54
N ALA A 38 18.44 16.42 -35.43
CA ALA A 38 18.22 17.08 -34.16
C ALA A 38 17.50 16.11 -33.22
N LYS A 39 18.26 15.48 -32.32
CA LYS A 39 17.71 14.73 -31.19
C LYS A 39 16.95 15.73 -30.32
N LEU A 40 15.64 15.80 -30.56
CA LEU A 40 14.70 16.57 -29.76
C LEU A 40 14.88 16.14 -28.29
N TYR A 41 15.50 17.02 -27.51
CA TYR A 41 15.85 16.75 -26.13
C TYR A 41 14.55 16.81 -25.32
N TRP A 42 13.93 15.66 -25.10
CA TRP A 42 12.84 15.55 -24.13
C TRP A 42 13.46 15.52 -22.73
N PRO A 43 13.41 16.61 -21.93
CA PRO A 43 13.89 16.54 -20.56
C PRO A 43 13.05 15.49 -19.83
N ARG A 44 13.72 14.53 -19.16
CA ARG A 44 13.03 13.63 -18.22
C ARG A 44 12.31 14.53 -17.22
N GLN A 45 10.98 14.46 -17.15
CA GLN A 45 10.21 15.24 -16.19
C GLN A 45 10.75 14.91 -14.79
N VAL A 46 11.43 15.89 -14.19
CA VAL A 46 11.86 15.79 -12.80
C VAL A 46 10.57 15.85 -11.99
N ASN A 47 10.24 14.73 -11.36
CA ASN A 47 8.97 14.61 -10.64
C ASN A 47 9.08 15.45 -9.35
N LEU A 48 8.57 16.68 -9.41
CA LEU A 48 8.63 17.68 -8.33
C LEU A 48 8.07 17.16 -6.99
N ARG A 49 7.20 16.14 -7.03
CA ARG A 49 6.75 15.36 -5.86
C ARG A 49 7.88 14.77 -5.00
N ARG A 50 9.13 14.74 -5.49
CA ARG A 50 10.29 14.20 -4.77
C ARG A 50 11.20 15.28 -4.13
N ILE A 51 10.81 16.55 -4.22
CA ILE A 51 11.57 17.69 -3.66
C ILE A 51 10.93 18.21 -2.36
N VAL A 52 9.63 18.02 -2.19
CA VAL A 52 8.91 18.29 -0.94
C VAL A 52 8.42 16.94 -0.39
N ALA A 53 8.64 16.69 0.91
CA ALA A 53 8.18 15.48 1.57
C ALA A 53 6.65 15.44 1.56
N ALA A 54 6.04 14.31 1.19
CA ALA A 54 4.63 14.30 0.78
C ALA A 54 3.63 14.56 1.92
N LEU A 55 4.08 14.46 3.17
CA LEU A 55 3.31 14.59 4.41
C LEU A 55 3.91 15.64 5.36
N GLU A 56 4.70 16.59 4.85
CA GLU A 56 5.28 17.69 5.63
C GLU A 56 4.19 18.42 6.45
N GLY A 57 4.43 18.54 7.76
CA GLY A 57 3.49 19.17 8.70
C GLY A 57 2.25 18.35 9.06
N LYS A 58 2.13 17.10 8.59
CA LYS A 58 1.05 16.18 8.98
C LYS A 58 1.38 15.42 10.26
N THR A 59 0.36 14.98 10.97
CA THR A 59 0.50 14.18 12.20
C THR A 59 -0.13 12.80 12.05
N ALA A 60 0.54 11.76 12.56
CA ALA A 60 0.12 10.38 12.41
C ALA A 60 0.21 9.56 13.70
N ILE A 61 -0.74 8.65 13.89
CA ILE A 61 -0.73 7.59 14.90
C ILE A 61 -0.59 6.25 14.18
N VAL A 62 0.32 5.38 14.65
CA VAL A 62 0.48 4.00 14.14
C VAL A 62 0.41 3.02 15.29
N THR A 63 -0.58 2.13 15.29
CA THR A 63 -0.72 1.07 16.30
C THR A 63 0.09 -0.17 15.90
N GLY A 64 0.64 -0.90 16.88
CA GLY A 64 1.53 -2.04 16.61
C GLY A 64 2.90 -1.64 16.03
N ALA A 65 3.34 -0.40 16.26
CA ALA A 65 4.52 0.19 15.59
C ALA A 65 5.89 -0.38 16.03
N SER A 66 5.94 -1.36 16.95
CA SER A 66 7.19 -1.96 17.44
C SER A 66 7.86 -2.93 16.46
N SER A 67 7.13 -3.46 15.47
CA SER A 67 7.66 -4.47 14.55
C SER A 67 6.92 -4.56 13.22
N GLY A 68 7.46 -5.34 12.28
CA GLY A 68 6.78 -5.70 11.03
C GLY A 68 6.34 -4.50 10.18
N ILE A 69 5.13 -4.59 9.63
CA ILE A 69 4.55 -3.55 8.78
C ILE A 69 4.36 -2.25 9.55
N GLY A 70 3.89 -2.29 10.81
CA GLY A 70 3.72 -1.10 11.65
C GLY A 70 4.99 -0.28 11.82
N ALA A 71 6.10 -0.94 12.17
CA ALA A 71 7.41 -0.27 12.28
C ALA A 71 7.87 0.32 10.94
N ALA A 72 7.69 -0.42 9.84
CA ALA A 72 8.06 0.06 8.51
C ALA A 72 7.21 1.27 8.07
N THR A 73 5.90 1.23 8.31
CA THR A 73 4.95 2.31 8.03
C THR A 73 5.26 3.55 8.86
N ALA A 74 5.51 3.41 10.16
CA ALA A 74 5.88 4.52 11.03
C ALA A 74 7.17 5.22 10.55
N VAL A 75 8.19 4.45 10.18
CA VAL A 75 9.45 4.99 9.60
C VAL A 75 9.21 5.63 8.22
N ALA A 76 8.31 5.09 7.40
CA ALA A 76 7.98 5.65 6.09
C ALA A 76 7.23 6.99 6.20
N LEU A 77 6.24 7.09 7.10
CA LEU A 77 5.51 8.32 7.38
C LEU A 77 6.46 9.44 7.86
N ALA A 78 7.36 9.12 8.81
CA ALA A 78 8.36 10.07 9.29
C ALA A 78 9.33 10.53 8.20
N ARG A 79 9.73 9.64 7.27
CA ARG A 79 10.57 9.98 6.11
C ARG A 79 9.89 10.90 5.11
N GLU A 80 8.56 10.87 5.05
CA GLU A 80 7.75 11.75 4.20
C GLU A 80 7.32 13.03 4.94
N GLY A 81 7.88 13.34 6.12
CA GLY A 81 7.72 14.62 6.81
C GLY A 81 6.58 14.67 7.83
N ALA A 82 5.92 13.55 8.13
CA ALA A 82 4.91 13.48 9.18
C ALA A 82 5.55 13.36 10.57
N ARG A 83 5.00 14.06 11.57
CA ARG A 83 5.25 13.75 12.99
C ARG A 83 4.46 12.50 13.38
N VAL A 84 5.10 11.51 13.98
CA VAL A 84 4.50 10.19 14.23
C VAL A 84 4.53 9.82 15.70
N ALA A 85 3.37 9.44 16.24
CA ALA A 85 3.22 8.70 17.48
C ALA A 85 3.06 7.21 17.22
N GLY A 86 3.98 6.40 17.75
CA GLY A 86 3.95 4.95 17.69
C GLY A 86 3.39 4.37 18.97
N GLY A 87 2.39 3.50 18.86
CA GLY A 87 1.81 2.76 19.99
C GLY A 87 2.13 1.28 19.91
N ALA A 88 2.72 0.71 20.97
CA ALA A 88 2.85 -0.74 21.14
C ALA A 88 3.15 -1.12 22.61
N ARG A 89 2.88 -2.38 22.96
CA ARG A 89 3.22 -3.01 24.25
C ARG A 89 4.73 -3.12 24.54
N ARG A 90 5.57 -2.96 23.51
CA ARG A 90 7.03 -3.03 23.58
C ARG A 90 7.60 -1.67 23.19
N ILE A 91 7.51 -0.73 24.11
CA ILE A 91 7.87 0.68 23.92
C ILE A 91 9.34 0.83 23.49
N GLU A 92 10.23 -0.03 23.99
CA GLU A 92 11.67 -0.03 23.74
C GLU A 92 12.07 -0.40 22.29
N GLN A 93 11.11 -0.88 21.50
CA GLN A 93 11.29 -1.24 20.09
C GLN A 93 10.75 -0.18 19.11
N LEU A 94 10.08 0.84 19.62
CA LEU A 94 9.55 1.95 18.82
C LEU A 94 10.69 2.84 18.29
N LYS A 95 10.46 3.43 17.12
CA LYS A 95 11.43 4.28 16.39
C LYS A 95 10.79 5.56 15.84
N THR A 96 9.69 5.95 16.46
CA THR A 96 8.91 7.16 16.17
C THR A 96 9.42 8.34 16.98
N GLU A 97 9.00 9.56 16.64
CA GLU A 97 9.32 10.76 17.42
C GLU A 97 8.67 10.68 18.80
N ILE A 98 7.41 10.25 18.84
CA ILE A 98 6.62 10.04 20.05
C ILE A 98 6.46 8.53 20.23
N THR A 99 6.85 8.00 21.39
CA THR A 99 6.84 6.56 21.70
C THR A 99 6.02 6.32 22.95
N LEU A 100 4.88 5.64 22.81
CA LEU A 100 3.94 5.43 23.92
C LEU A 100 3.55 3.95 24.03
N GLU A 101 3.29 3.51 25.27
CA GLU A 101 2.73 2.19 25.52
C GLU A 101 1.29 2.12 25.00
N LEU A 102 0.96 1.00 24.33
CA LEU A 102 -0.39 0.72 23.86
C LEU A 102 -0.64 -0.78 23.80
N ASP A 103 -1.57 -1.27 24.62
CA ASP A 103 -2.32 -2.49 24.32
C ASP A 103 -3.69 -2.07 23.75
N VAL A 104 -3.99 -2.47 22.51
CA VAL A 104 -5.26 -2.12 21.86
C VAL A 104 -6.46 -2.89 22.43
N THR A 105 -6.21 -3.94 23.23
CA THR A 105 -7.25 -4.73 23.90
C THR A 105 -7.70 -4.10 25.23
N ASP A 106 -6.84 -3.29 25.86
CA ASP A 106 -7.19 -2.53 27.07
C ASP A 106 -7.83 -1.18 26.71
N ALA A 107 -9.03 -0.93 27.25
CA ALA A 107 -9.75 0.33 27.07
C ALA A 107 -8.98 1.52 27.67
N GLU A 108 -8.44 1.37 28.87
CA GLU A 108 -7.75 2.49 29.54
C GLU A 108 -6.39 2.78 28.90
N SER A 109 -5.66 1.74 28.43
CA SER A 109 -4.43 1.92 27.65
C SER A 109 -4.70 2.71 26.37
N CYS A 110 -5.81 2.44 25.68
CA CYS A 110 -6.19 3.17 24.48
C CYS A 110 -6.51 4.64 24.78
N GLU A 111 -7.28 4.91 25.85
CA GLU A 111 -7.63 6.28 26.25
C GLU A 111 -6.38 7.08 26.63
N ARG A 112 -5.56 6.58 27.56
CA ARG A 112 -4.29 7.22 27.96
C ARG A 112 -3.34 7.46 26.78
N PHE A 113 -3.25 6.50 25.86
CA PHE A 113 -2.42 6.61 24.66
C PHE A 113 -2.93 7.72 23.73
N VAL A 114 -4.24 7.77 23.45
CA VAL A 114 -4.80 8.75 22.52
C VAL A 114 -4.70 10.16 23.10
N ASP A 115 -5.06 10.38 24.36
CA ASP A 115 -4.95 11.69 25.01
C ASP A 115 -3.51 12.23 24.91
N THR A 116 -2.53 11.43 25.34
CA THR A 116 -1.11 11.80 25.30
C THR A 116 -0.62 12.04 23.87
N ALA A 117 -0.98 11.17 22.92
CA ALA A 117 -0.57 11.31 21.52
C ALA A 117 -1.17 12.57 20.87
N ILE A 118 -2.42 12.91 21.16
CA ILE A 118 -3.07 14.12 20.62
C ILE A 118 -2.45 15.39 21.19
N ASP A 119 -2.13 15.42 22.49
CA ASP A 119 -1.46 16.57 23.13
C ASP A 119 -0.05 16.80 22.54
N GLU A 120 0.75 15.74 22.37
CA GLU A 120 2.11 15.86 21.81
C GLU A 120 2.14 16.14 20.29
N LEU A 121 1.12 15.68 19.54
CA LEU A 121 0.98 15.96 18.11
C LEU A 121 0.29 17.31 17.81
N GLY A 122 -0.54 17.82 18.72
CA GLY A 122 -1.40 18.99 18.52
C GLY A 122 -2.62 18.72 17.61
N GLY A 123 -3.12 17.48 17.58
CA GLY A 123 -4.18 16.98 16.68
C GLY A 123 -3.67 15.97 15.63
N LEU A 124 -4.58 15.38 14.86
CA LEU A 124 -4.30 14.19 14.03
C LEU A 124 -4.67 14.39 12.55
N ASP A 125 -3.88 13.86 11.61
CA ASP A 125 -4.26 13.73 10.19
C ASP A 125 -4.42 12.27 9.75
N ILE A 126 -3.62 11.34 10.31
CA ILE A 126 -3.53 9.95 9.83
C ILE A 126 -3.60 8.97 11.00
N LEU A 127 -4.60 8.10 11.02
CA LEU A 127 -4.60 6.90 11.87
C LEU A 127 -4.25 5.67 11.04
N VAL A 128 -3.26 4.89 11.48
CA VAL A 128 -2.97 3.55 10.95
C VAL A 128 -3.27 2.51 12.02
N ASN A 129 -4.42 1.84 11.87
CA ASN A 129 -4.78 0.66 12.66
C ASN A 129 -4.02 -0.55 12.09
N ASN A 130 -2.85 -0.83 12.66
CA ASN A 130 -1.95 -1.93 12.25
C ASN A 130 -1.72 -2.96 13.37
N ALA A 131 -2.03 -2.64 14.63
CA ALA A 131 -2.02 -3.64 15.70
C ALA A 131 -2.96 -4.79 15.35
N GLY A 132 -2.41 -5.99 15.27
CA GLY A 132 -3.13 -7.21 14.93
C GLY A 132 -2.22 -8.43 15.04
N LEU A 133 -2.80 -9.62 15.07
CA LEU A 133 -2.10 -10.89 15.26
C LEU A 133 -2.83 -12.06 14.60
N GLY A 134 -2.05 -13.03 14.10
CA GLY A 134 -2.57 -14.33 13.68
C GLY A 134 -2.15 -15.40 14.68
N LEU A 135 -3.13 -16.07 15.28
CA LEU A 135 -2.97 -17.26 16.11
C LEU A 135 -3.53 -18.48 15.36
N GLY A 136 -3.02 -19.66 15.70
CA GLY A 136 -3.16 -20.86 14.87
C GLY A 136 -2.29 -20.79 13.60
N ARG A 137 -1.61 -21.90 13.28
CA ARG A 137 -1.03 -22.14 11.93
C ARG A 137 -1.66 -23.33 11.24
N ASP A 138 -2.49 -24.05 11.99
CA ASP A 138 -3.26 -25.20 11.57
C ASP A 138 -4.50 -24.70 10.80
N PRO A 139 -5.23 -25.59 10.10
CA PRO A 139 -6.41 -25.20 9.35
C PRO A 139 -7.49 -24.59 10.26
N PHE A 140 -8.29 -23.66 9.74
CA PHE A 140 -9.28 -22.93 10.55
C PHE A 140 -10.36 -23.83 11.19
N TRP A 141 -10.61 -25.04 10.69
CA TRP A 141 -11.52 -25.99 11.37
C TRP A 141 -10.89 -26.68 12.61
N GLU A 142 -9.65 -26.33 12.95
CA GLU A 142 -8.88 -26.81 14.10
C GLU A 142 -8.53 -25.64 15.07
N SER A 143 -9.11 -24.45 14.87
CA SER A 143 -8.95 -23.30 15.76
C SER A 143 -9.58 -23.55 17.13
N SER A 144 -9.12 -22.78 18.13
CA SER A 144 -9.77 -22.71 19.44
C SER A 144 -10.57 -21.42 19.56
N GLU A 145 -11.72 -21.49 20.26
CA GLU A 145 -12.54 -20.31 20.58
C GLU A 145 -11.71 -19.21 21.28
N GLN A 146 -10.68 -19.59 22.05
CA GLN A 146 -9.80 -18.66 22.73
C GLN A 146 -8.85 -17.91 21.78
N ASP A 147 -8.31 -18.58 20.76
CA ASP A 147 -7.49 -17.94 19.72
C ASP A 147 -8.36 -17.00 18.88
N GLU A 148 -9.58 -17.44 18.52
CA GLU A 148 -10.57 -16.64 17.79
C GLU A 148 -10.96 -15.37 18.56
N GLU A 149 -11.29 -15.48 19.85
CA GLU A 149 -11.57 -14.33 20.73
C GLU A 149 -10.38 -13.38 20.82
N THR A 150 -9.15 -13.90 20.94
CA THR A 150 -7.93 -13.09 21.05
C THR A 150 -7.64 -12.31 19.75
N VAL A 151 -7.87 -12.94 18.59
CA VAL A 151 -7.76 -12.30 17.27
C VAL A 151 -8.85 -11.25 17.10
N LEU A 152 -10.11 -11.56 17.43
CA LEU A 152 -11.23 -10.60 17.31
C LEU A 152 -11.05 -9.39 18.23
N GLU A 153 -10.61 -9.59 19.47
CA GLU A 153 -10.39 -8.48 20.41
C GLU A 153 -9.23 -7.58 19.95
N THR A 154 -8.16 -8.15 19.39
CA THR A 154 -7.03 -7.36 18.89
C THR A 154 -7.34 -6.66 17.57
N ASP A 155 -7.71 -7.43 16.55
CA ASP A 155 -7.75 -6.98 15.15
C ASP A 155 -9.06 -6.26 14.80
N VAL A 156 -10.15 -6.53 15.52
CA VAL A 156 -11.48 -5.93 15.28
C VAL A 156 -11.85 -4.95 16.39
N HIS A 157 -11.93 -5.39 17.64
CA HIS A 157 -12.37 -4.51 18.74
C HIS A 157 -11.31 -3.44 19.06
N GLY A 158 -10.02 -3.78 19.10
CA GLY A 158 -8.93 -2.82 19.25
C GLY A 158 -8.89 -1.76 18.14
N LEU A 159 -9.11 -2.17 16.89
CA LEU A 159 -9.24 -1.27 15.74
C LEU A 159 -10.44 -0.32 15.89
N ILE A 160 -11.61 -0.83 16.28
CA ILE A 160 -12.83 -0.03 16.51
C ILE A 160 -12.61 0.97 17.65
N ARG A 161 -12.01 0.51 18.75
CA ARG A 161 -11.69 1.29 19.96
C ARG A 161 -10.76 2.46 19.64
N MET A 162 -9.64 2.19 18.98
CA MET A 162 -8.69 3.21 18.52
C MET A 162 -9.31 4.18 17.52
N THR A 163 -10.11 3.68 16.56
CA THR A 163 -10.82 4.54 15.61
C THR A 163 -11.80 5.47 16.32
N ARG A 164 -12.60 4.96 17.27
CA ARG A 164 -13.58 5.75 18.03
C ARG A 164 -12.93 6.87 18.83
N LEU A 165 -11.78 6.60 19.46
CA LEU A 165 -11.04 7.57 20.28
C LEU A 165 -10.31 8.61 19.42
N CYS A 166 -9.67 8.20 18.32
CA CYS A 166 -8.93 9.12 17.46
C CYS A 166 -9.83 10.00 16.56
N LEU A 167 -10.98 9.49 16.11
CA LEU A 167 -11.81 10.15 15.08
C LEU A 167 -12.20 11.61 15.40
N PRO A 168 -12.57 12.01 16.64
CA PRO A 168 -12.86 13.41 16.98
C PRO A 168 -11.69 14.38 16.78
N HIS A 169 -10.46 13.87 16.71
CA HIS A 169 -9.22 14.65 16.58
C HIS A 169 -8.64 14.63 15.15
N ILE A 170 -9.25 13.87 14.23
CA ILE A 170 -8.84 13.82 12.83
C ILE A 170 -9.31 15.09 12.12
N ARG A 171 -8.35 15.86 11.60
CA ARG A 171 -8.58 17.09 10.83
C ARG A 171 -9.26 16.79 9.48
N ASP A 172 -9.94 17.80 8.92
CA ASP A 172 -10.57 17.71 7.60
C ASP A 172 -9.57 17.24 6.53
N GLY A 173 -9.99 16.25 5.73
CA GLY A 173 -9.15 15.61 4.72
C GLY A 173 -8.15 14.58 5.28
N GLY A 174 -8.23 14.24 6.58
CA GLY A 174 -7.47 13.16 7.19
C GLY A 174 -7.88 11.75 6.72
N HIS A 175 -7.12 10.75 7.15
CA HIS A 175 -7.24 9.36 6.69
C HIS A 175 -7.18 8.36 7.85
N ILE A 176 -8.05 7.35 7.80
CA ILE A 176 -7.96 6.14 8.63
C ILE A 176 -7.59 4.98 7.69
N VAL A 177 -6.50 4.29 8.01
CA VAL A 177 -5.97 3.15 7.27
C VAL A 177 -6.06 1.92 8.17
N ASN A 178 -6.88 0.96 7.75
CA ASN A 178 -7.05 -0.32 8.45
C ASN A 178 -6.23 -1.40 7.74
N MET A 179 -5.34 -2.07 8.46
CA MET A 179 -4.59 -3.20 7.91
C MET A 179 -5.46 -4.45 7.95
N GLY A 180 -5.86 -4.94 6.77
CA GLY A 180 -6.50 -6.23 6.59
C GLY A 180 -5.60 -7.21 5.83
N SER A 181 -5.89 -8.51 5.95
CA SER A 181 -5.30 -9.57 5.15
C SER A 181 -6.37 -10.31 4.35
N ILE A 182 -5.94 -11.08 3.35
CA ILE A 182 -6.73 -12.15 2.74
C ILE A 182 -6.46 -13.48 3.44
N ALA A 183 -7.38 -14.42 3.28
CA ALA A 183 -7.28 -15.83 3.66
C ALA A 183 -7.47 -16.71 2.41
#